data_AF-A0A3D2BNY4-F1
#
_entry.id   AF-A0A3D2BNY4-F1
#
_cell.length_a   1.000
_cell.length_b   1.000
_cell.length_c   1.000
_cell.angle_alpha   90.00
_cell.angle_beta   90.00
_cell.angle_gamma   90.00
#
_symmetry.space_group_name_H-M   'P 1'
#
loop_
_entity.id
_entity.type
_entity.pdbx_description
1 polymer ?
#
loop_
_entity_poly.entity_id
_entity_poly.type
_entity_poly.pdbx_seq_one_letter_code
_entity_poly.pdbx_strand_id
1 'polypeptide(L)' 'MQQSEVAEKIMSPADLEMLGMHHVAYVKKIGNSDAKRFGVYAANGAEIAVMNVDRDVAFATVRQHNMEPVSVH' A
#
# COMPACT_ATOMS: atom_id res chain seq x y z
N MET A 1 -0.74 19.99 39.74
CA MET A 1 0.30 19.29 38.97
C MET A 1 -0.22 17.90 38.65
N GLN A 2 -0.93 17.72 37.52
CA GLN A 2 -1.16 16.40 36.96
C GLN A 2 -0.17 16.26 35.80
N GLN A 3 0.81 15.38 35.97
CA GLN A 3 1.73 15.03 34.92
C GLN A 3 0.92 14.25 33.88
N SER A 4 0.65 14.88 32.74
CA SER A 4 0.12 14.20 31.57
C SER A 4 1.22 13.26 31.08
N GLU A 5 1.12 12.00 31.47
CA GLU A 5 1.95 10.91 30.96
C GLU A 5 1.57 10.72 29.48
N VAL A 6 2.20 11.50 28.59
CA VAL A 6 2.33 11.13 27.19
C VAL A 6 3.27 9.94 27.17
N ALA A 7 2.73 8.76 27.49
CA ALA A 7 3.33 7.52 27.07
C ALA A 7 3.43 7.62 25.55
N GLU A 8 4.64 7.80 25.03
CA GLU A 8 4.91 7.66 23.60
C GLU A 8 4.45 6.26 23.24
N LYS A 9 3.23 6.15 22.71
CA LYS A 9 2.68 4.90 22.21
C LYS A 9 3.40 4.62 20.92
N ILE A 10 4.62 4.09 21.05
CA ILE A 10 5.37 3.54 19.94
C ILE A 10 4.49 2.43 19.39
N MET A 11 3.92 2.66 18.22
CA MET A 11 3.09 1.67 17.54
C MET A 11 3.87 0.37 17.43
N SER A 12 3.23 -0.75 17.79
CA SER A 12 3.84 -2.05 17.59
C SER A 12 3.93 -2.34 16.09
N PRO A 13 4.82 -3.26 15.65
CA PRO A 13 4.85 -3.70 14.26
C PRO A 13 3.49 -4.20 13.76
N ALA A 14 2.71 -4.87 14.62
CA ALA A 14 1.36 -5.33 14.30
C ALA A 14 0.36 -4.18 14.14
N ASP A 15 0.48 -3.10 14.92
CA ASP A 15 -0.32 -1.88 14.74
C ASP A 15 0.03 -1.17 13.43
N LEU A 16 1.32 -1.15 13.06
CA LEU A 16 1.81 -0.62 11.80
C LEU A 16 1.31 -1.47 10.62
N GLU A 17 1.32 -2.80 10.76
CA GLU A 17 0.74 -3.72 9.78
C GLU A 17 -0.78 -3.50 9.66
N MET A 18 -1.53 -3.33 10.75
CA MET A 18 -2.96 -3.01 10.68
C MET A 18 -3.25 -1.68 10.00
N LEU A 19 -2.43 -0.65 10.25
CA LEU A 19 -2.51 0.63 9.56
C LEU A 19 -2.19 0.51 8.07
N GLY A 20 -1.16 -0.27 7.72
CA GLY A 20 -0.72 -0.47 6.33
C GLY A 20 -1.67 -1.35 5.54
N MET A 21 -2.18 -2.44 6.13
CA MET A 21 -3.04 -3.42 5.47
C MET A 21 -4.37 -2.83 5.01
N HIS A 22 -4.92 -1.87 5.75
CA HIS A 22 -6.20 -1.24 5.40
C HIS A 22 -6.07 -0.01 4.52
N HIS A 23 -4.90 0.65 4.51
CA HIS A 23 -4.79 1.97 3.91
C HIS A 23 -3.79 2.09 2.77
N VAL A 24 -2.86 1.16 2.55
CA VAL A 24 -1.89 1.29 1.44
C VAL A 24 -1.76 0.03 0.61
N ALA A 25 -1.56 0.22 -0.70
CA ALA A 25 -1.18 -0.86 -1.60
C ALA A 25 0.03 -0.44 -2.46
N TYR A 26 0.96 -1.37 -2.60
CA TYR A 26 2.15 -1.19 -3.42
C TYR A 26 1.84 -1.53 -4.87
N VAL A 27 2.15 -0.59 -5.76
CA VAL A 27 2.05 -0.77 -7.20
C VAL A 27 3.44 -0.96 -7.77
N LYS A 28 3.69 -2.15 -8.32
CA LYS A 28 4.99 -2.55 -8.89
C LYS A 28 4.85 -2.87 -10.36
N LYS A 29 5.76 -2.39 -11.20
CA LYS A 29 5.83 -2.82 -12.61
C LYS A 29 6.31 -4.27 -12.69
N ILE A 30 5.59 -5.10 -13.43
CA ILE A 30 5.90 -6.52 -13.61
C ILE A 30 6.19 -6.77 -15.09
N GLY A 31 7.43 -7.13 -15.39
CA GLY A 31 7.87 -7.47 -16.73
C GLY A 31 8.79 -6.43 -17.36
N ASN A 32 9.04 -6.63 -18.65
CA ASN A 32 10.02 -5.93 -19.47
C ASN A 32 9.59 -4.48 -19.74
N SER A 33 10.51 -3.62 -20.16
CA SER A 33 10.26 -2.17 -20.29
C SER A 33 9.03 -1.79 -21.13
N ASP A 34 8.72 -2.57 -22.16
CA ASP A 34 7.60 -2.35 -23.08
C ASP A 34 6.24 -2.85 -22.58
N ALA A 35 6.21 -3.71 -21.55
CA ALA A 35 4.95 -4.23 -21.01
C ALA A 35 4.36 -3.27 -19.96
N LYS A 36 3.21 -2.69 -20.29
CA LYS A 36 2.35 -1.96 -19.33
C LYS A 36 1.62 -2.95 -18.44
N ARG A 37 2.36 -3.59 -17.54
CA ARG A 37 1.84 -4.56 -16.60
C ARG A 37 2.26 -4.16 -15.19
N PHE A 38 1.28 -4.00 -14.31
CA PHE A 38 1.47 -3.63 -12.92
C PHE A 38 0.78 -4.63 -12.01
N GLY A 39 1.46 -5.01 -10.94
CA GLY A 39 0.87 -5.72 -9.81
C GLY A 39 0.55 -4.75 -8.68
N VAL A 40 -0.58 -5.00 -8.04
CA VAL A 40 -1.06 -4.32 -6.84
C VAL A 40 -0.92 -5.33 -5.69
N TYR A 41 -0.16 -4.95 -4.67
CA TYR A 41 0.12 -5.77 -3.50
C TYR A 41 -0.33 -5.05 -2.24
N ALA A 42 -0.96 -5.78 -1.32
CA ALA A 42 -1.26 -5.26 0.01
C ALA A 42 0.04 -5.00 0.78
N ALA A 43 -0.05 -4.24 1.88
CA ALA A 43 1.10 -3.93 2.71
C ALA A 43 1.84 -5.17 3.28
N ASN A 44 1.11 -6.28 3.47
CA ASN A 44 1.67 -7.57 3.91
C ASN A 44 2.29 -8.40 2.76
N GLY A 45 2.34 -7.85 1.55
CA GLY A 45 2.86 -8.52 0.35
C GLY A 45 1.88 -9.45 -0.36
N ALA A 46 0.63 -9.58 0.12
CA ALA A 46 -0.40 -10.36 -0.57
C ALA A 46 -0.74 -9.72 -1.92
N GLU A 47 -0.84 -10.53 -2.97
CA GLU A 47 -1.27 -10.06 -4.28
C GLU A 47 -2.76 -9.74 -4.27
N ILE A 48 -3.11 -8.51 -4.63
CA ILE A 48 -4.51 -8.05 -4.76
C ILE A 48 -4.95 -8.22 -6.22
N ALA A 49 -4.12 -7.76 -7.17
CA ALA A 49 -4.42 -7.81 -8.59
C ALA A 49 -3.15 -7.70 -9.44
N VAL A 50 -3.20 -8.27 -10.65
CA VAL A 50 -2.23 -8.02 -11.71
C VAL A 50 -2.98 -7.56 -12.95
N MET A 51 -2.55 -6.43 -13.51
CA MET A 51 -3.29 -5.76 -14.57
C MET A 51 -2.38 -5.24 -15.68
N ASN A 52 -2.82 -5.42 -16.93
CA ASN A 52 -2.14 -4.97 -18.14
C ASN A 52 -2.59 -3.56 -18.51
N VAL A 53 -2.34 -2.61 -17.63
CA VAL A 53 -2.81 -1.22 -17.75
C VAL A 53 -1.68 -0.23 -17.46
N ASP A 54 -1.92 1.06 -17.71
CA ASP A 54 -1.01 2.12 -17.28
C ASP A 54 -1.00 2.28 -15.76
N ARG A 55 0.10 2.84 -15.23
CA ARG A 55 0.28 3.06 -13.79
C ARG A 55 -0.89 3.82 -13.16
N ASP A 56 -1.41 4.83 -13.86
CA ASP A 56 -2.49 5.69 -13.34
C ASP A 56 -3.81 4.92 -13.20
N VAL A 57 -4.06 3.93 -14.06
CA VAL A 57 -5.22 3.02 -13.95
C VAL A 57 -5.05 2.04 -12.78
N ALA A 58 -3.84 1.53 -12.58
CA ALA A 58 -3.53 0.72 -11.41
C ALA A 58 -3.75 1.53 -10.12
N PHE A 59 -3.33 2.80 -10.09
CA PHE A 59 -3.56 3.72 -8.97
C PHE A 59 -5.05 4.00 -8.71
N ALA A 60 -5.83 4.21 -9.77
CA ALA A 60 -7.27 4.38 -9.64
C ALA A 60 -7.94 3.14 -9.03
N THR A 61 -7.48 1.95 -9.44
CA THR A 61 -7.96 0.68 -8.87
C THR A 61 -7.68 0.59 -7.38
N VAL A 62 -6.47 0.93 -6.94
CA VAL A 62 -6.13 0.95 -5.50
C VAL A 62 -7.09 1.84 -4.71
N ARG A 63 -7.41 3.03 -5.25
CA ARG A 63 -8.37 3.97 -4.62
C ARG A 63 -9.81 3.48 -4.63
N GLN A 64 -10.24 2.76 -5.68
CA GLN A 64 -11.56 2.10 -5.71
C GLN A 64 -11.70 1.06 -4.59
N HIS A 65 -10.59 0.47 -4.16
CA HIS A 65 -10.53 -0.44 -3.03
C HIS A 65 -10.31 0.29 -1.67
N ASN A 66 -10.47 1.62 -1.61
CA ASN A 66 -10.28 2.45 -0.42
C ASN A 66 -8.86 2.39 0.17
N MET A 67 -7.85 2.21 -0.68
CA MET A 67 -6.44 2.22 -0.29
C MET A 67 -5.71 3.36 -1.01
N GLU A 68 -4.58 3.78 -0.45
CA GLU A 68 -3.66 4.73 -1.05
C GLU A 68 -2.56 4.02 -1.84
N PRO A 69 -2.40 4.33 -3.15
CA PRO A 69 -1.38 3.71 -3.98
C PRO A 69 0.00 4.27 -3.68
N VAL A 70 0.96 3.38 -3.47
CA VAL A 70 2.38 3.71 -3.33
C VAL A 70 3.14 3.07 -4.49
N SER A 71 3.82 3.89 -5.31
CA SER A 71 4.68 3.37 -6.37
C SER A 71 6.00 2.90 -5.77
N VAL A 72 6.35 1.65 -5.98
CA VAL A 72 7.72 1.17 -5.77
C VAL A 72 8.42 1.21 -7.14
N HIS A 73 9.34 2.17 -7.31
CA HIS A 73 10.14 2.33 -8.54
C HIS A 73 11.32 1.37 -8.54
#